data_AF-A0A5B7SVZ7-F1
#
_entry.id   AF-A0A5B7SVZ7-F1
#
_cell.length_a   1.000
_cell.length_b   1.000
_cell.length_c   1.000
_cell.angle_alpha   90.00
_cell.angle_beta   90.00
_cell.angle_gamma   90.00
#
_symmetry.space_group_name_H-M   'P 1'
#
loop_
_entity.id
_entity.type
_entity.pdbx_description
1 polymer ?
#
loop_
_entity_poly.entity_id
_entity_poly.type
_entity_poly.pdbx_seq_one_letter_code
_entity_poly.pdbx_strand_id
1 'polypeptide(L)'
;MKKFLLVFALFGTLVASAQTLTLTKGKLIDSLIVKDSVPGTFALYLPTTFDTSKEWPIVFVFDMKGRAKQTISMLLQAAETEGYLLAGSNNVNDSLSITKNVLVSSRMMNQVVSMLPIDKNQIYAAGFAGGGRFASVLPTFIKGITGVLSFGGPITNFEVLNSKKPFHFVGIVGNQDYNYLEMLENEKRLNKVKFPNQLYIFDGGAEWPTTAYLQTALQTFTLSALAKGRVAKEQDYVQRAYSNNLLQVNTFLGEQKPFLAQNRITEMVEVFQPHMDLDSLKTSSKLLRKTKLYRTQKRNQATVLFNESFKREDYAYYLEDDILTYNYNNLGWWKYQMEELQEYETDGSIFEQQMGKRLQGYINALIEDNLDILVQEKKVDIEAVNFLWMLKTITQPENSVNYLKVISNSALIEDFETALFYLEELLKNGYSDTKKIYNIEHTALLRITPEFNKVVEKYLKDARYEPIEK
;
A
#
# COMPACT_ATOMS: atom_id res chain seq x y z
N MET A 1 -85.51 -14.89 -5.49
CA MET A 1 -84.70 -15.86 -6.27
C MET A 1 -83.34 -15.23 -6.56
N LYS A 2 -82.23 -15.93 -6.21
CA LYS A 2 -80.84 -15.75 -6.72
C LYS A 2 -80.16 -14.41 -6.32
N LYS A 3 -78.94 -14.33 -5.77
CA LYS A 3 -77.82 -15.27 -5.58
C LYS A 3 -76.88 -14.70 -4.49
N PHE A 4 -76.25 -15.59 -3.75
CA PHE A 4 -75.10 -15.38 -2.86
C PHE A 4 -73.95 -14.62 -3.55
N LEU A 5 -73.24 -13.77 -2.80
CA LEU A 5 -71.79 -13.57 -2.96
C LEU A 5 -71.20 -13.08 -1.63
N LEU A 6 -70.50 -14.01 -0.98
CA LEU A 6 -69.78 -13.87 0.27
C LEU A 6 -68.33 -13.54 -0.11
N VAL A 7 -67.91 -12.29 0.07
CA VAL A 7 -66.52 -11.89 -0.19
C VAL A 7 -65.73 -12.00 1.10
N PHE A 8 -64.93 -13.06 1.19
CA PHE A 8 -63.92 -13.27 2.22
C PHE A 8 -62.75 -12.31 1.95
N ALA A 9 -62.53 -11.32 2.81
CA ALA A 9 -61.33 -10.49 2.78
C ALA A 9 -60.16 -11.27 3.40
N LEU A 10 -59.28 -11.77 2.55
CA LEU A 10 -58.02 -12.42 2.94
C LEU A 10 -57.03 -11.34 3.38
N PHE A 11 -56.89 -11.11 4.69
CA PHE A 11 -55.76 -10.36 5.25
C PHE A 11 -54.50 -11.25 5.15
N GLY A 12 -53.75 -11.09 4.06
CA GLY A 12 -52.42 -11.66 3.94
C GLY A 12 -51.44 -10.86 4.81
N THR A 13 -51.14 -11.35 6.01
CA THR A 13 -50.00 -10.86 6.78
C THR A 13 -48.72 -11.25 6.05
N LEU A 14 -48.10 -10.29 5.38
CA LEU A 14 -46.72 -10.38 4.93
C LEU A 14 -45.83 -10.41 6.17
N VAL A 15 -45.50 -11.61 6.64
CA VAL A 15 -44.42 -11.81 7.61
C VAL A 15 -43.13 -11.54 6.85
N ALA A 16 -42.62 -10.31 6.95
CA ALA A 16 -41.28 -9.98 6.53
C ALA A 16 -40.31 -10.87 7.33
N SER A 17 -39.70 -11.84 6.65
CA SER A 17 -38.66 -12.68 7.24
C SER A 17 -37.45 -11.77 7.51
N ALA A 18 -37.30 -11.34 8.77
CA ALA A 18 -36.08 -10.72 9.23
C ALA A 18 -34.98 -11.78 9.15
N GLN A 19 -34.11 -11.70 8.14
CA GLN A 19 -32.93 -12.54 8.07
C GLN A 19 -32.08 -12.25 9.31
N THR A 20 -32.04 -13.18 10.24
CA THR A 20 -31.15 -13.14 11.40
C THR A 20 -29.73 -13.22 10.89
N LEU A 21 -28.96 -12.12 11.03
CA LEU A 21 -27.58 -12.08 10.63
C LEU A 21 -26.75 -12.93 11.60
N THR A 22 -26.28 -14.09 11.14
CA THR A 22 -25.41 -14.97 11.94
C THR A 22 -23.95 -14.59 11.73
N LEU A 23 -23.32 -14.00 12.75
CA LEU A 23 -21.90 -13.69 12.75
C LEU A 23 -21.10 -14.88 13.30
N THR A 24 -20.14 -15.37 12.52
CA THR A 24 -19.28 -16.51 12.90
C THR A 24 -17.92 -16.01 13.39
N LYS A 25 -17.51 -16.43 14.59
CA LYS A 25 -16.19 -16.14 15.17
C LYS A 25 -15.07 -16.92 14.46
N GLY A 26 -13.86 -16.37 14.43
CA GLY A 26 -12.67 -17.01 13.85
C GLY A 26 -12.70 -17.17 12.33
N LYS A 27 -13.67 -16.56 11.64
CA LYS A 27 -13.79 -16.60 10.18
C LYS A 27 -13.97 -15.20 9.63
N LEU A 28 -13.28 -14.91 8.52
CA LEU A 28 -13.49 -13.70 7.75
C LEU A 28 -14.80 -13.81 6.96
N ILE A 29 -15.76 -12.98 7.31
CA ILE A 29 -17.05 -12.86 6.62
C ILE A 29 -16.94 -11.68 5.66
N ASP A 30 -17.32 -11.88 4.41
CA ASP A 30 -17.27 -10.83 3.38
C ASP A 30 -18.68 -10.55 2.86
N SER A 31 -18.83 -9.42 2.17
CA SER A 31 -20.05 -8.98 1.50
C SER A 31 -21.24 -8.74 2.45
N LEU A 32 -20.97 -8.34 3.70
CA LEU A 32 -22.01 -7.90 4.63
C LEU A 32 -22.59 -6.56 4.17
N ILE A 33 -23.90 -6.41 4.19
CA ILE A 33 -24.58 -5.22 3.67
C ILE A 33 -24.50 -4.06 4.68
N VAL A 34 -24.09 -2.88 4.21
CA VAL A 34 -24.25 -1.62 4.93
C VAL A 34 -25.72 -1.16 4.77
N LYS A 35 -26.47 -1.09 5.87
CA LYS A 35 -27.89 -0.70 5.82
C LYS A 35 -28.00 0.83 5.81
N ASP A 36 -27.94 1.42 4.63
CA ASP A 36 -28.14 2.86 4.39
C ASP A 36 -28.85 3.06 3.03
N SER A 37 -29.20 4.30 2.71
CA SER A 37 -29.74 4.81 1.45
C SER A 37 -28.90 4.47 0.21
N VAL A 38 -27.60 4.20 0.38
CA VAL A 38 -26.68 3.83 -0.71
C VAL A 38 -26.18 2.40 -0.46
N PRO A 39 -26.36 1.46 -1.41
CA PRO A 39 -25.85 0.11 -1.29
C PRO A 39 -24.33 0.09 -1.10
N GLY A 40 -23.87 -0.68 -0.13
CA GLY A 40 -22.45 -0.94 0.09
C GLY A 40 -22.27 -2.26 0.82
N THR A 41 -21.08 -2.85 0.71
CA THR A 41 -20.70 -4.05 1.42
C THR A 41 -19.37 -3.89 2.15
N PHE A 42 -19.18 -4.71 3.18
CA PHE A 42 -17.96 -4.74 3.97
C PHE A 42 -17.58 -6.17 4.35
N ALA A 43 -16.31 -6.34 4.68
CA ALA A 43 -15.79 -7.54 5.30
C ALA A 43 -15.60 -7.33 6.80
N LEU A 44 -15.78 -8.38 7.60
CA LEU A 44 -15.72 -8.39 9.05
C LEU A 44 -15.01 -9.64 9.56
N TYR A 45 -14.13 -9.45 10.52
CA TYR A 45 -13.49 -10.51 11.30
C TYR A 45 -13.75 -10.30 12.79
N LEU A 46 -14.19 -11.37 13.45
CA LEU A 46 -14.32 -11.45 14.90
C LEU A 46 -13.37 -12.53 15.41
N PRO A 47 -12.47 -12.25 16.37
CA PRO A 47 -11.59 -13.26 16.94
C PRO A 47 -12.35 -14.45 17.54
N THR A 48 -11.71 -15.61 17.69
CA THR A 48 -12.36 -16.79 18.31
C THR A 48 -12.79 -16.52 19.76
N THR A 49 -12.04 -15.64 20.44
CA THR A 49 -12.29 -15.18 21.81
C THR A 49 -13.37 -14.10 21.91
N PHE A 50 -13.96 -13.66 20.78
CA PHE A 50 -14.99 -12.63 20.75
C PHE A 50 -16.15 -12.95 21.69
N ASP A 51 -16.58 -11.98 22.50
CA ASP A 51 -17.69 -12.12 23.43
C ASP A 51 -18.46 -10.81 23.59
N THR A 52 -19.78 -10.89 23.70
CA THR A 52 -20.66 -9.72 23.71
C THR A 52 -20.77 -9.04 25.08
N SER A 53 -20.23 -9.63 26.15
CA SER A 53 -20.29 -9.04 27.50
C SER A 53 -19.25 -7.94 27.75
N LYS A 54 -18.29 -7.77 26.83
CA LYS A 54 -17.24 -6.75 26.92
C LYS A 54 -17.09 -5.95 25.63
N GLU A 55 -16.48 -4.78 25.75
CA GLU A 55 -16.14 -3.94 24.61
C GLU A 55 -14.81 -4.39 23.98
N TRP A 56 -14.67 -4.21 22.67
CA TRP A 56 -13.52 -4.67 21.88
C TRP A 56 -12.83 -3.54 21.11
N PRO A 57 -11.50 -3.58 20.97
CA PRO A 57 -10.79 -2.72 20.04
C PRO A 57 -11.05 -3.17 18.59
N ILE A 58 -11.05 -2.22 17.65
CA ILE A 58 -11.30 -2.49 16.23
C ILE A 58 -10.35 -1.72 15.32
N VAL A 59 -9.87 -2.40 14.27
CA VAL A 59 -9.15 -1.78 13.17
C VAL A 59 -10.01 -1.79 11.90
N PHE A 60 -10.28 -0.61 11.37
CA PHE A 60 -10.89 -0.43 10.05
C PHE A 60 -9.81 -0.41 8.97
N VAL A 61 -9.80 -1.40 8.09
CA VAL A 61 -8.75 -1.65 7.10
C VAL A 61 -9.21 -1.18 5.71
N PHE A 62 -8.36 -0.41 5.03
CA PHE A 62 -8.67 0.22 3.75
C PHE A 62 -7.68 -0.18 2.65
N ASP A 63 -8.22 -0.53 1.50
CA ASP A 63 -7.52 -0.72 0.24
C ASP A 63 -8.28 0.07 -0.81
N MET A 64 -7.59 1.01 -1.48
CA MET A 64 -8.19 1.93 -2.44
C MET A 64 -8.71 1.25 -3.72
N LYS A 65 -8.64 -0.09 -3.83
CA LYS A 65 -9.30 -0.89 -4.87
C LYS A 65 -10.55 -1.62 -4.35
N GLY A 66 -11.00 -1.35 -3.13
CA GLY A 66 -12.19 -1.97 -2.54
C GLY A 66 -12.01 -3.46 -2.19
N ARG A 67 -10.79 -3.89 -1.94
CA ARG A 67 -10.42 -5.31 -1.72
C ARG A 67 -10.37 -5.68 -0.24
N ALA A 68 -11.43 -5.39 0.53
CA ALA A 68 -11.39 -5.49 1.99
C ALA A 68 -11.01 -6.89 2.48
N LYS A 69 -11.55 -7.95 1.86
CA LYS A 69 -11.25 -9.33 2.23
C LYS A 69 -9.75 -9.64 2.13
N GLN A 70 -9.12 -9.23 1.03
CA GLN A 70 -7.69 -9.45 0.79
C GLN A 70 -6.85 -8.71 1.82
N THR A 71 -7.15 -7.44 2.08
CA THR A 71 -6.37 -6.61 3.01
C THR A 71 -6.55 -7.04 4.46
N ILE A 72 -7.77 -7.39 4.88
CA ILE A 72 -8.04 -7.94 6.21
C ILE A 72 -7.34 -9.28 6.40
N SER A 73 -7.25 -10.12 5.35
CA SER A 73 -6.59 -11.43 5.43
C SER A 73 -5.14 -11.34 5.89
N MET A 74 -4.45 -10.24 5.54
CA MET A 74 -3.07 -9.99 5.96
C MET A 74 -2.93 -9.76 7.48
N LEU A 75 -3.98 -9.25 8.14
CA LEU A 75 -3.98 -8.90 9.57
C LEU A 75 -4.60 -9.97 10.47
N LEU A 76 -5.21 -11.02 9.91
CA LEU A 76 -6.00 -12.01 10.68
C LEU A 76 -5.23 -12.61 11.85
N GLN A 77 -4.02 -13.11 11.60
CA GLN A 77 -3.24 -13.79 12.63
C GLN A 77 -2.85 -12.83 13.77
N ALA A 78 -2.48 -11.58 13.43
CA ALA A 78 -2.14 -10.56 14.41
C ALA A 78 -3.37 -10.15 15.22
N ALA A 79 -4.51 -9.93 14.56
CA ALA A 79 -5.76 -9.55 15.21
C ALA A 79 -6.32 -10.66 16.11
N GLU A 80 -6.20 -11.92 15.70
CA GLU A 80 -6.56 -13.07 16.55
C GLU A 80 -5.72 -13.11 17.82
N THR A 81 -4.40 -12.93 17.68
CA THR A 81 -3.45 -13.00 18.80
C THR A 81 -3.66 -11.85 19.79
N GLU A 82 -3.84 -10.63 19.27
CA GLU A 82 -3.92 -9.40 20.07
C GLU A 82 -5.35 -9.02 20.46
N GLY A 83 -6.36 -9.76 19.99
CA GLY A 83 -7.75 -9.56 20.37
C GLY A 83 -8.42 -8.34 19.72
N TYR A 84 -8.19 -8.12 18.42
CA TYR A 84 -8.78 -7.01 17.66
C TYR A 84 -9.87 -7.49 16.70
N LEU A 85 -10.95 -6.73 16.61
CA LEU A 85 -11.90 -6.88 15.49
C LEU A 85 -11.29 -6.22 14.25
N LEU A 86 -11.59 -6.75 13.07
CA LEU A 86 -11.22 -6.11 11.80
C LEU A 86 -12.48 -5.89 10.96
N ALA A 87 -12.58 -4.73 10.33
CA ALA A 87 -13.61 -4.47 9.33
C ALA A 87 -13.05 -3.64 8.18
N GLY A 88 -13.60 -3.76 6.98
CA GLY A 88 -13.10 -3.02 5.82
C GLY A 88 -14.16 -2.87 4.74
N SER A 89 -14.15 -1.72 4.07
CA SER A 89 -15.14 -1.39 3.04
C SER A 89 -14.75 -1.98 1.68
N ASN A 90 -15.71 -2.60 0.99
CA ASN A 90 -15.53 -3.03 -0.39
C ASN A 90 -15.84 -1.93 -1.42
N ASN A 91 -16.18 -0.72 -0.96
CA ASN A 91 -16.69 0.37 -1.81
C ASN A 91 -15.80 1.62 -1.82
N VAL A 92 -14.69 1.62 -1.09
CA VAL A 92 -13.68 2.66 -1.27
C VAL A 92 -12.95 2.42 -2.59
N ASN A 93 -12.66 3.49 -3.33
CA ASN A 93 -12.02 3.40 -4.63
C ASN A 93 -11.19 4.65 -4.93
N ASP A 94 -9.98 4.49 -5.48
CA ASP A 94 -9.07 5.57 -5.85
C ASP A 94 -9.67 6.56 -6.86
N SER A 95 -10.53 6.11 -7.78
CA SER A 95 -11.26 7.00 -8.71
C SER A 95 -12.30 7.90 -8.03
N LEU A 96 -12.67 7.62 -6.78
CA LEU A 96 -13.58 8.47 -6.02
C LEU A 96 -12.82 9.60 -5.33
N SER A 97 -13.45 10.78 -5.26
CA SER A 97 -12.90 11.88 -4.47
C SER A 97 -12.73 11.46 -3.00
N ILE A 98 -11.74 12.05 -2.33
CA ILE A 98 -11.44 11.78 -0.91
C ILE A 98 -12.70 11.92 -0.04
N THR A 99 -13.51 12.96 -0.26
CA THR A 99 -14.76 13.19 0.49
C THR A 99 -15.78 12.06 0.28
N LYS A 100 -15.89 11.50 -0.93
CA LYS A 100 -16.78 10.35 -1.19
C LYS A 100 -16.27 9.12 -0.48
N ASN A 101 -14.97 8.84 -0.54
CA ASN A 101 -14.36 7.73 0.19
C ASN A 101 -14.55 7.86 1.71
N VAL A 102 -14.37 9.08 2.27
CA VAL A 102 -14.64 9.37 3.69
C VAL A 102 -16.10 9.08 4.06
N LEU A 103 -17.06 9.47 3.21
CA LEU A 103 -18.48 9.20 3.45
C LEU A 103 -18.79 7.70 3.43
N VAL A 104 -18.24 6.97 2.45
CA VAL A 104 -18.34 5.49 2.37
C VAL A 104 -17.79 4.84 3.64
N SER A 105 -16.59 5.26 4.08
CA SER A 105 -15.97 4.76 5.30
C SER A 105 -16.82 5.06 6.53
N SER A 106 -17.30 6.30 6.68
CA SER A 106 -18.10 6.71 7.84
C SER A 106 -19.39 5.90 7.97
N ARG A 107 -20.09 5.63 6.86
CA ARG A 107 -21.31 4.81 6.85
C ARG A 107 -21.04 3.38 7.30
N MET A 108 -20.00 2.75 6.74
CA MET A 108 -19.60 1.40 7.13
C MET A 108 -19.18 1.35 8.61
N MET A 109 -18.37 2.30 9.06
CA MET A 109 -17.94 2.37 10.47
C MET A 109 -19.13 2.52 11.43
N ASN A 110 -20.09 3.40 11.12
CA ASN A 110 -21.30 3.58 11.93
C ASN A 110 -22.14 2.30 11.99
N GLN A 111 -22.28 1.59 10.86
CA GLN A 111 -22.96 0.30 10.82
C GLN A 111 -22.28 -0.71 11.76
N VAL A 112 -20.96 -0.86 11.67
CA VAL A 112 -20.20 -1.81 12.50
C VAL A 112 -20.27 -1.45 13.99
N VAL A 113 -20.07 -0.17 14.33
CA VAL A 113 -20.15 0.31 15.73
C VAL A 113 -21.56 0.16 16.31
N SER A 114 -22.61 0.23 15.49
CA SER A 114 -23.99 -0.01 15.95
C SER A 114 -24.31 -1.49 16.20
N MET A 115 -23.56 -2.41 15.58
CA MET A 115 -23.82 -3.85 15.63
C MET A 115 -23.02 -4.59 16.70
N LEU A 116 -21.89 -4.03 17.13
CA LEU A 116 -20.90 -4.72 17.96
C LEU A 116 -20.55 -3.88 19.19
N PRO A 117 -20.19 -4.50 20.34
CA PRO A 117 -19.71 -3.78 21.51
C PRO A 117 -18.27 -3.30 21.26
N ILE A 118 -18.13 -2.12 20.64
CA ILE A 118 -16.84 -1.52 20.33
C ILE A 118 -16.43 -0.54 21.43
N ASP A 119 -15.19 -0.64 21.91
CA ASP A 119 -14.61 0.38 22.79
C ASP A 119 -14.34 1.65 21.97
N LYS A 120 -15.08 2.72 22.29
CA LYS A 120 -15.01 4.01 21.59
C LYS A 120 -13.65 4.69 21.70
N ASN A 121 -12.78 4.27 22.62
CA ASN A 121 -11.42 4.78 22.79
C ASN A 121 -10.35 3.94 22.09
N GLN A 122 -10.75 2.86 21.42
CA GLN A 122 -9.89 1.90 20.74
C GLN A 122 -10.39 1.59 19.31
N ILE A 123 -10.74 2.66 18.59
CA ILE A 123 -11.06 2.63 17.16
C ILE A 123 -9.83 3.08 16.38
N TYR A 124 -9.39 2.25 15.44
CA TYR A 124 -8.20 2.49 14.63
C TYR A 124 -8.53 2.40 13.14
N ALA A 125 -7.73 3.06 12.30
CA ALA A 125 -7.75 2.89 10.86
C ALA A 125 -6.43 2.30 10.36
N ALA A 126 -6.44 1.51 9.30
CA ALA A 126 -5.23 0.93 8.74
C ALA A 126 -5.28 0.81 7.21
N GLY A 127 -4.12 0.73 6.57
CA GLY A 127 -4.04 0.42 5.15
C GLY A 127 -2.62 0.40 4.62
N PHE A 128 -2.48 -0.18 3.42
CA PHE A 128 -1.19 -0.33 2.73
C PHE A 128 -1.06 0.69 1.59
N ALA A 129 0.12 1.30 1.45
CA ALA A 129 0.44 2.33 0.48
C ALA A 129 -0.65 3.42 0.43
N GLY A 130 -1.37 3.55 -0.69
CA GLY A 130 -2.49 4.49 -0.84
C GLY A 130 -3.60 4.31 0.20
N GLY A 131 -3.86 3.07 0.65
CA GLY A 131 -4.79 2.80 1.75
C GLY A 131 -4.29 3.32 3.10
N GLY A 132 -2.98 3.28 3.33
CA GLY A 132 -2.34 3.85 4.53
C GLY A 132 -2.36 5.38 4.54
N ARG A 133 -2.11 5.99 3.38
CA ARG A 133 -2.29 7.44 3.17
C ARG A 133 -3.74 7.84 3.44
N PHE A 134 -4.71 7.09 2.90
CA PHE A 134 -6.13 7.34 3.13
C PHE A 134 -6.53 7.17 4.61
N ALA A 135 -6.10 6.07 5.26
CA ALA A 135 -6.34 5.84 6.68
C ALA A 135 -5.82 6.98 7.57
N SER A 136 -4.69 7.59 7.20
CA SER A 136 -4.09 8.72 7.91
C SER A 136 -4.91 10.00 7.86
N VAL A 137 -5.78 10.14 6.86
CA VAL A 137 -6.65 11.30 6.67
C VAL A 137 -7.99 11.15 7.41
N LEU A 138 -8.42 9.92 7.68
CA LEU A 138 -9.73 9.66 8.30
C LEU A 138 -9.95 10.33 9.67
N PRO A 139 -8.97 10.37 10.62
CA PRO A 139 -9.17 11.02 11.92
C PRO A 139 -9.53 12.51 11.83
N THR A 140 -9.17 13.18 10.73
CA THR A 140 -9.53 14.58 10.48
C THR A 140 -11.03 14.74 10.24
N PHE A 141 -11.66 13.77 9.60
CA PHE A 141 -13.07 13.85 9.17
C PHE A 141 -14.02 13.00 10.02
N ILE A 142 -13.53 11.91 10.59
CA ILE A 142 -14.31 10.95 11.37
C ILE A 142 -13.84 10.99 12.82
N LYS A 143 -14.71 11.50 13.70
CA LYS A 143 -14.44 11.55 15.14
C LYS A 143 -14.39 10.15 15.73
N GLY A 144 -13.55 9.95 16.73
CA GLY A 144 -13.45 8.70 17.49
C GLY A 144 -12.33 7.78 17.02
N ILE A 145 -11.72 8.01 15.85
CA ILE A 145 -10.50 7.29 15.46
C ILE A 145 -9.35 7.78 16.33
N THR A 146 -8.77 6.87 17.10
CA THR A 146 -7.73 7.17 18.11
C THR A 146 -6.32 6.79 17.66
N GLY A 147 -6.19 6.04 16.57
CA GLY A 147 -4.90 5.75 15.96
C GLY A 147 -5.01 5.27 14.52
N VAL A 148 -3.86 5.27 13.83
CA VAL A 148 -3.71 4.89 12.43
C VAL A 148 -2.52 3.96 12.31
N LEU A 149 -2.69 2.85 11.61
CA LEU A 149 -1.63 1.90 11.24
C LEU A 149 -1.37 1.96 9.75
N SER A 150 -0.24 2.54 9.35
CA SER A 150 0.09 2.75 7.94
C SER A 150 1.27 1.86 7.51
N PHE A 151 1.11 1.10 6.44
CA PHE A 151 2.17 0.29 5.82
C PHE A 151 2.66 0.98 4.54
N GLY A 152 3.89 1.48 4.51
CA GLY A 152 4.46 2.17 3.35
C GLY A 152 3.67 3.41 2.87
N GLY A 153 2.80 3.97 3.73
CA GLY A 153 1.92 5.09 3.40
C GLY A 153 2.22 6.33 4.25
N PRO A 154 3.12 7.24 3.84
CA PRO A 154 3.44 8.43 4.61
C PRO A 154 2.25 9.38 4.73
N ILE A 155 2.20 10.19 5.80
CA ILE A 155 1.28 11.32 5.88
C ILE A 155 1.78 12.38 4.89
N THR A 156 0.98 12.66 3.87
CA THR A 156 1.32 13.64 2.83
C THR A 156 0.88 15.05 3.22
N ASN A 157 -0.28 15.19 3.88
CA ASN A 157 -0.80 16.48 4.30
C ASN A 157 -0.77 16.61 5.83
N PHE A 158 0.26 17.27 6.33
CA PHE A 158 0.39 17.55 7.77
C PHE A 158 -0.50 18.70 8.25
N GLU A 159 -0.95 19.56 7.34
CA GLU A 159 -1.77 20.74 7.69
C GLU A 159 -3.17 20.33 8.15
N VAL A 160 -3.66 19.18 7.68
CA VAL A 160 -4.94 18.62 8.12
C VAL A 160 -4.86 17.92 9.48
N LEU A 161 -3.67 17.73 10.06
CA LEU A 161 -3.53 17.10 11.38
C LEU A 161 -4.01 18.04 12.48
N ASN A 162 -4.94 17.55 13.30
CA ASN A 162 -5.48 18.31 14.40
C ASN A 162 -4.66 18.11 15.69
N SER A 163 -3.77 19.05 16.00
CA SER A 163 -2.96 19.00 17.23
C SER A 163 -3.77 19.04 18.53
N LYS A 164 -5.01 19.55 18.50
CA LYS A 164 -5.92 19.56 19.67
C LYS A 164 -6.60 18.21 19.90
N LYS A 165 -6.60 17.33 18.90
CA LYS A 165 -7.20 15.99 18.94
C LYS A 165 -6.25 15.01 18.25
N PRO A 166 -5.06 14.76 18.84
CA PRO A 166 -4.10 13.86 18.23
C PRO A 166 -4.64 12.43 18.22
N PHE A 167 -4.31 11.72 17.14
CA PHE A 167 -4.39 10.27 17.10
C PHE A 167 -2.97 9.70 17.19
N HIS A 168 -2.87 8.40 17.44
CA HIS A 168 -1.59 7.71 17.48
C HIS A 168 -1.24 7.15 16.10
N PHE A 169 -0.19 7.66 15.45
CA PHE A 169 0.27 7.17 14.15
C PHE A 169 1.34 6.07 14.31
N VAL A 170 1.06 4.85 13.85
CA VAL A 170 2.05 3.76 13.81
C VAL A 170 2.36 3.48 12.34
N GLY A 171 3.59 3.77 11.94
CA GLY A 171 4.11 3.47 10.61
C GLY A 171 4.88 2.15 10.59
N ILE A 172 4.76 1.38 9.50
CA ILE A 172 5.67 0.28 9.18
C ILE A 172 6.16 0.45 7.75
N VAL A 173 7.47 0.31 7.53
CA VAL A 173 8.06 0.47 6.20
C VAL A 173 9.26 -0.46 6.01
N GLY A 174 9.40 -0.99 4.78
CA GLY A 174 10.57 -1.74 4.39
C GLY A 174 11.75 -0.82 4.09
N ASN A 175 12.97 -1.21 4.45
CA ASN A 175 14.17 -0.43 4.15
C ASN A 175 14.49 -0.34 2.64
N GLN A 176 13.81 -1.10 1.77
CA GLN A 176 13.90 -1.05 0.30
C GLN A 176 12.64 -0.45 -0.34
N ASP A 177 11.65 -0.01 0.45
CA ASP A 177 10.45 0.68 -0.04
C ASP A 177 10.80 2.11 -0.45
N TYR A 178 10.33 2.57 -1.62
CA TYR A 178 10.58 3.93 -2.09
C TYR A 178 10.03 5.01 -1.14
N ASN A 179 9.02 4.69 -0.32
CA ASN A 179 8.48 5.58 0.71
C ASN A 179 9.33 5.62 2.00
N TYR A 180 10.45 4.90 2.09
CA TYR A 180 11.27 4.82 3.31
C TYR A 180 11.74 6.20 3.78
N LEU A 181 12.22 7.06 2.88
CA LEU A 181 12.71 8.41 3.21
C LEU A 181 11.56 9.28 3.73
N GLU A 182 10.40 9.25 3.07
CA GLU A 182 9.21 9.98 3.49
C GLU A 182 8.73 9.55 4.87
N MET A 183 8.76 8.26 5.16
CA MET A 183 8.36 7.69 6.45
C MET A 183 9.31 8.12 7.57
N LEU A 184 10.62 8.16 7.32
CA LEU A 184 11.60 8.70 8.27
C LEU A 184 11.40 10.21 8.54
N GLU A 185 11.17 11.00 7.50
CA GLU A 185 10.92 12.44 7.68
C GLU A 185 9.56 12.67 8.37
N ASN A 186 8.58 11.80 8.14
CA ASN A 186 7.30 11.81 8.84
C ASN A 186 7.51 11.64 10.36
N GLU A 187 8.19 10.57 10.78
CA GLU A 187 8.51 10.33 12.18
C GLU A 187 9.24 11.52 12.80
N LYS A 188 10.28 12.03 12.13
CA LYS A 188 11.05 13.19 12.59
C LYS A 188 10.17 14.43 12.76
N ARG A 189 9.27 14.71 11.82
CA ARG A 189 8.33 15.85 11.89
C ARG A 189 7.30 15.66 13.01
N LEU A 190 6.75 14.47 13.16
CA LEU A 190 5.80 14.13 14.23
C LEU A 190 6.46 14.24 15.61
N ASN A 191 7.67 13.73 15.76
CA ASN A 191 8.48 13.84 16.99
C ASN A 191 8.76 15.30 17.36
N LYS A 192 9.11 16.14 16.38
CA LYS A 192 9.35 17.58 16.60
C LYS A 192 8.15 18.30 17.22
N VAL A 193 6.93 17.90 16.85
CA VAL A 193 5.68 18.48 17.38
C VAL A 193 5.05 17.63 18.50
N LYS A 194 5.75 16.61 19.00
CA LYS A 194 5.28 15.66 20.02
C LYS A 194 3.95 15.00 19.67
N PHE A 195 3.70 14.77 18.38
CA PHE A 195 2.54 14.00 17.93
C PHE A 195 2.77 12.52 18.26
N PRO A 196 1.82 11.79 18.87
CA PRO A 196 2.03 10.41 19.26
C PRO A 196 2.29 9.54 18.02
N ASN A 197 3.49 8.97 17.91
CA ASN A 197 3.87 8.17 16.75
C ASN A 197 4.94 7.12 17.07
N GLN A 198 5.01 6.06 16.26
CA GLN A 198 6.11 5.09 16.20
C GLN A 198 6.38 4.70 14.74
N LEU A 199 7.63 4.34 14.44
CA LEU A 199 8.02 3.81 13.13
C LEU A 199 8.76 2.49 13.27
N TYR A 200 8.19 1.43 12.71
CA TYR A 200 8.83 0.13 12.61
C TYR A 200 9.43 -0.08 11.23
N ILE A 201 10.73 -0.40 11.18
CA ILE A 201 11.46 -0.64 9.95
C ILE A 201 11.79 -2.12 9.86
N PHE A 202 11.48 -2.75 8.72
CA PHE A 202 11.84 -4.13 8.43
C PHE A 202 12.78 -4.23 7.22
N ASP A 203 13.42 -5.39 7.10
CA ASP A 203 14.28 -5.70 5.97
C ASP A 203 13.43 -6.24 4.83
N GLY A 204 13.19 -5.43 3.80
CA GLY A 204 12.24 -5.74 2.74
C GLY A 204 11.79 -4.49 1.96
N GLY A 205 10.97 -4.72 0.93
CA GLY A 205 10.53 -3.69 -0.02
C GLY A 205 9.15 -3.10 0.29
N ALA A 206 8.45 -2.67 -0.76
CA ALA A 206 7.05 -2.25 -0.72
C ALA A 206 6.12 -3.47 -0.63
N GLU A 207 6.14 -4.15 0.51
CA GLU A 207 5.38 -5.38 0.76
C GLU A 207 4.79 -5.40 2.18
N TRP A 208 3.83 -6.31 2.41
CA TRP A 208 3.31 -6.51 3.75
C TRP A 208 4.39 -7.07 4.66
N PRO A 209 4.60 -6.49 5.85
CA PRO A 209 5.59 -7.00 6.78
C PRO A 209 5.12 -8.33 7.38
N THR A 210 6.05 -9.07 7.99
CA THR A 210 5.72 -10.34 8.65
C THR A 210 4.72 -10.14 9.78
N THR A 211 3.99 -11.22 10.15
CA THR A 211 3.01 -11.19 11.24
C THR A 211 3.57 -10.62 12.55
N ALA A 212 4.87 -10.80 12.83
CA ALA A 212 5.50 -10.26 14.04
C ALA A 212 5.46 -8.72 14.12
N TYR A 213 5.63 -8.03 12.98
CA TYR A 213 5.48 -6.58 12.92
C TYR A 213 4.02 -6.15 13.05
N LEU A 214 3.10 -6.89 12.42
CA LEU A 214 1.67 -6.63 12.52
C LEU A 214 1.19 -6.76 13.98
N GLN A 215 1.60 -7.82 14.67
CA GLN A 215 1.35 -8.00 16.11
C GLN A 215 1.95 -6.87 16.92
N THR A 216 3.21 -6.50 16.69
CA THR A 216 3.83 -5.39 17.41
C THR A 216 3.03 -4.09 17.22
N ALA A 217 2.60 -3.77 16.01
CA ALA A 217 1.84 -2.55 15.77
C ALA A 217 0.51 -2.50 16.54
N LEU A 218 -0.22 -3.63 16.61
CA LEU A 218 -1.42 -3.73 17.44
C LEU A 218 -1.08 -3.66 18.94
N GLN A 219 0.02 -4.29 19.38
CA GLN A 219 0.50 -4.20 20.75
C GLN A 219 0.79 -2.76 21.16
N THR A 220 1.34 -1.95 20.26
CA THR A 220 1.64 -0.53 20.50
C THR A 220 0.38 0.26 20.82
N PHE A 221 -0.73 -0.01 20.13
CA PHE A 221 -2.02 0.59 20.48
C PHE A 221 -2.53 0.12 21.83
N THR A 222 -2.46 -1.18 22.11
CA THR A 222 -2.87 -1.74 23.41
C THR A 222 -2.05 -1.14 24.55
N LEU A 223 -0.72 -1.08 24.43
CA LEU A 223 0.18 -0.49 25.43
C LEU A 223 -0.11 1.01 25.63
N SER A 224 -0.34 1.76 24.55
CA SER A 224 -0.78 3.15 24.60
C SER A 224 -2.12 3.32 25.33
N ALA A 225 -3.08 2.40 25.12
CA ALA A 225 -4.37 2.41 25.82
C ALA A 225 -4.21 2.08 27.32
N LEU A 226 -3.36 1.11 27.67
CA LEU A 226 -3.01 0.75 29.04
C LEU A 226 -2.34 1.92 29.78
N ALA A 227 -1.39 2.61 29.14
CA ALA A 227 -0.70 3.76 29.73
C ALA A 227 -1.66 4.93 30.02
N LYS A 228 -2.73 5.05 29.24
CA LYS A 228 -3.79 6.06 29.42
C LYS A 228 -4.90 5.63 30.39
N GLY A 229 -4.81 4.44 30.98
CA GLY A 229 -5.81 3.89 31.90
C GLY A 229 -7.15 3.54 31.22
N ARG A 230 -7.15 3.33 29.89
CA ARG A 230 -8.36 2.98 29.12
C ARG A 230 -8.71 1.50 29.20
N VAL A 231 -7.72 0.67 29.51
CA VAL A 231 -7.83 -0.78 29.67
C VAL A 231 -7.21 -1.17 31.00
N ALA A 232 -7.72 -2.22 31.64
CA ALA A 232 -7.17 -2.73 32.90
C ALA A 232 -5.71 -3.15 32.71
N LYS A 233 -4.84 -2.78 33.66
CA LYS A 233 -3.41 -3.11 33.58
C LYS A 233 -3.20 -4.62 33.75
N GLU A 234 -2.68 -5.25 32.71
CA GLU A 234 -2.27 -6.66 32.72
C GLU A 234 -0.75 -6.78 32.67
N GLN A 235 -0.12 -7.00 33.83
CA GLN A 235 1.35 -7.04 33.93
C GLN A 235 1.96 -8.17 33.09
N ASP A 236 1.31 -9.32 33.02
CA ASP A 236 1.76 -10.47 32.24
C ASP A 236 1.71 -10.19 30.73
N TYR A 237 0.74 -9.42 30.26
CA TYR A 237 0.68 -8.98 28.86
C TYR A 237 1.87 -8.06 28.54
N VAL A 238 2.11 -7.04 29.37
CA VAL A 238 3.24 -6.11 29.19
C VAL A 238 4.58 -6.87 29.15
N GLN A 239 4.79 -7.81 30.06
CA GLN A 239 6.03 -8.58 30.14
C GLN A 239 6.26 -9.49 28.92
N ARG A 240 5.19 -10.13 28.41
CA ARG A 240 5.26 -10.94 27.19
C ARG A 240 5.55 -10.08 25.96
N ALA A 241 4.86 -8.95 25.80
CA ALA A 241 5.10 -8.01 24.71
C ALA A 241 6.54 -7.50 24.74
N TYR A 242 7.06 -7.11 25.91
CA TYR A 242 8.45 -6.68 26.07
C TYR A 242 9.46 -7.76 25.67
N SER A 243 9.26 -8.99 26.16
CA SER A 243 10.14 -10.13 25.85
C SER A 243 10.18 -10.45 24.35
N ASN A 244 9.03 -10.43 23.68
CA ASN A 244 8.93 -10.65 22.23
C ASN A 244 9.65 -9.56 21.42
N ASN A 245 9.50 -8.29 21.84
CA ASN A 245 10.21 -7.17 21.22
C ASN A 245 11.73 -7.29 21.41
N LEU A 246 12.19 -7.71 22.60
CA LEU A 246 13.59 -7.91 22.92
C LEU A 246 14.22 -9.08 22.13
N LEU A 247 13.46 -10.15 21.88
CA LEU A 247 13.90 -11.26 21.01
C LEU A 247 14.26 -10.75 19.62
N GLN A 248 13.43 -9.87 19.03
CA GLN A 248 13.71 -9.29 17.72
C GLN A 248 14.97 -8.40 17.72
N VAL A 249 15.20 -7.62 18.78
CA VAL A 249 16.46 -6.87 18.96
C VAL A 249 17.65 -7.82 18.94
N ASN A 250 17.57 -8.93 19.67
CA ASN A 250 18.65 -9.92 19.73
C ASN A 250 18.87 -10.61 18.38
N THR A 251 17.81 -10.89 17.62
CA THR A 251 17.90 -11.41 16.24
C THR A 251 18.70 -10.45 15.36
N PHE A 252 18.37 -9.15 15.37
CA PHE A 252 19.12 -8.16 14.59
C PHE A 252 20.59 -8.05 14.99
N LEU A 253 20.89 -8.13 16.29
CA LEU A 253 22.28 -8.13 16.76
C LEU A 253 23.03 -9.40 16.29
N GLY A 254 22.38 -10.56 16.33
CA GLY A 254 22.93 -11.82 15.82
C GLY A 254 23.18 -11.81 14.30
N GLU A 255 22.32 -11.13 13.55
CA GLU A 255 22.44 -10.94 12.09
C GLU A 255 23.40 -9.81 11.68
N GLN A 256 24.12 -9.20 12.63
CA GLN A 256 24.98 -8.04 12.38
C GLN A 256 24.26 -6.84 11.75
N LYS A 257 23.00 -6.63 12.13
CA LYS A 257 22.15 -5.48 11.76
C LYS A 257 21.96 -4.52 12.95
N PRO A 258 23.04 -3.96 13.54
CA PRO A 258 22.94 -3.11 14.73
C PRO A 258 22.15 -1.82 14.50
N PHE A 259 22.01 -1.36 13.25
CA PHE A 259 21.16 -0.23 12.93
C PHE A 259 19.67 -0.53 13.16
N LEU A 260 19.16 -1.65 12.63
CA LEU A 260 17.78 -2.10 12.88
C LEU A 260 17.55 -2.40 14.37
N ALA A 261 18.53 -3.02 15.02
CA ALA A 261 18.49 -3.23 16.48
C ALA A 261 18.34 -1.91 17.24
N GLN A 262 19.11 -0.88 16.88
CA GLN A 262 19.05 0.42 17.54
C GLN A 262 17.72 1.13 17.32
N ASN A 263 17.15 1.08 16.11
CA ASN A 263 15.83 1.65 15.84
C ASN A 263 14.77 0.94 16.69
N ARG A 264 14.79 -0.39 16.71
CA ARG A 264 13.87 -1.20 17.52
C ARG A 264 13.98 -0.88 19.02
N ILE A 265 15.19 -0.73 19.56
CA ILE A 265 15.39 -0.35 20.96
C ILE A 265 14.82 1.06 21.24
N THR A 266 14.91 1.98 20.28
CA THR A 266 14.38 3.34 20.44
C THR A 266 12.85 3.30 20.58
N GLU A 267 12.16 2.60 19.67
CA GLU A 267 10.71 2.39 19.77
C GLU A 267 10.31 1.68 21.06
N MET A 268 11.06 0.65 21.47
CA MET A 268 10.79 -0.04 22.73
C MET A 268 10.92 0.88 23.93
N VAL A 269 11.92 1.76 23.97
CA VAL A 269 12.06 2.71 25.06
C VAL A 269 10.84 3.61 25.14
N GLU A 270 10.36 4.14 24.03
CA GLU A 270 9.19 5.03 24.03
C GLU A 270 7.90 4.32 24.45
N VAL A 271 7.66 3.12 23.92
CA VAL A 271 6.43 2.36 24.16
C VAL A 271 6.37 1.77 25.58
N PHE A 272 7.49 1.25 26.11
CA PHE A 272 7.49 0.52 27.39
C PHE A 272 7.81 1.41 28.60
N GLN A 273 8.33 2.62 28.41
CA GLN A 273 8.69 3.53 29.51
C GLN A 273 7.57 3.78 30.53
N PRO A 274 6.28 3.90 30.15
CA PRO A 274 5.19 4.08 31.11
C PRO A 274 4.90 2.84 31.97
N HIS A 275 5.43 1.67 31.60
CA HIS A 275 5.01 0.39 32.16
C HIS A 275 6.07 -0.28 33.04
N MET A 276 7.35 0.01 32.81
CA MET A 276 8.47 -0.64 33.49
C MET A 276 9.75 0.19 33.46
N ASP A 277 10.71 -0.20 34.30
CA ASP A 277 12.07 0.34 34.23
C ASP A 277 12.83 -0.25 33.04
N LEU A 278 13.58 0.61 32.36
CA LEU A 278 14.29 0.33 31.11
C LEU A 278 15.77 0.72 31.16
N ASP A 279 16.33 0.93 32.34
CA ASP A 279 17.72 1.38 32.51
C ASP A 279 18.74 0.43 31.87
N SER A 280 18.51 -0.89 31.95
CA SER A 280 19.32 -1.89 31.25
C SER A 280 19.23 -1.72 29.73
N LEU A 281 18.03 -1.59 29.17
CA LEU A 281 17.81 -1.42 27.73
C LEU A 281 18.43 -0.10 27.21
N LYS A 282 18.27 1.00 27.95
CA LYS A 282 18.91 2.29 27.66
C LYS A 282 20.44 2.20 27.71
N THR A 283 20.99 1.41 28.63
CA THR A 283 22.43 1.16 28.72
C THR A 283 22.93 0.36 27.53
N SER A 284 22.24 -0.71 27.15
CA SER A 284 22.53 -1.48 25.93
C SER A 284 22.49 -0.61 24.67
N SER A 285 21.49 0.27 24.53
CA SER A 285 21.41 1.28 23.47
C SER A 285 22.61 2.24 23.46
N LYS A 286 23.06 2.72 24.63
CA LYS A 286 24.27 3.57 24.72
C LYS A 286 25.53 2.81 24.31
N LEU A 287 25.66 1.53 24.67
CA LEU A 287 26.80 0.69 24.31
C LEU A 287 26.80 0.35 22.82
N LEU A 288 25.65 -0.04 22.26
CA LEU A 288 25.48 -0.35 20.84
C LEU A 288 25.92 0.82 19.96
N ARG A 289 25.50 2.05 20.32
CA ARG A 289 25.89 3.29 19.62
C ARG A 289 27.38 3.62 19.67
N LYS A 290 28.14 3.04 20.59
CA LYS A 290 29.60 3.20 20.70
C LYS A 290 30.37 2.17 19.87
N THR A 291 29.73 1.10 19.39
CA THR A 291 30.39 0.08 18.59
C THR A 291 30.85 0.64 17.24
N LYS A 292 32.00 0.13 16.75
CA LYS A 292 32.55 0.52 15.44
C LYS A 292 31.55 0.18 14.31
N LEU A 293 30.96 -1.02 14.35
CA LEU A 293 30.02 -1.49 13.34
C LEU A 293 28.81 -0.56 13.20
N TYR A 294 28.16 -0.20 14.32
CA TYR A 294 27.03 0.72 14.30
C TYR A 294 27.42 2.10 13.74
N ARG A 295 28.54 2.68 14.19
CA ARG A 295 28.98 4.01 13.73
C ARG A 295 29.29 4.03 12.24
N THR A 296 29.92 2.97 11.73
CA THR A 296 30.18 2.81 10.29
C THR A 296 28.87 2.70 9.51
N GLN A 297 27.97 1.80 9.91
CA GLN A 297 26.67 1.62 9.25
C GLN A 297 25.84 2.91 9.25
N LYS A 298 25.77 3.60 10.39
CA LYS A 298 25.05 4.87 10.51
C LYS A 298 25.61 5.94 9.57
N ARG A 299 26.93 6.05 9.44
CA ARG A 299 27.55 7.01 8.51
C ARG A 299 27.27 6.64 7.06
N ASN A 300 27.44 5.37 6.69
CA ASN A 300 27.20 4.90 5.32
C ASN A 300 25.75 5.14 4.91
N GLN A 301 24.80 4.81 5.78
CA GLN A 301 23.39 5.07 5.51
C GLN A 301 23.11 6.58 5.36
N ALA A 302 23.66 7.43 6.23
CA ALA A 302 23.46 8.87 6.10
C ALA A 302 23.99 9.42 4.76
N THR A 303 25.15 8.94 4.30
CA THR A 303 25.70 9.28 2.97
C THR A 303 24.79 8.83 1.85
N VAL A 304 24.33 7.58 1.89
CA VAL A 304 23.44 7.01 0.87
C VAL A 304 22.10 7.77 0.82
N LEU A 305 21.47 8.06 1.96
CA LEU A 305 20.21 8.80 1.99
C LEU A 305 20.34 10.24 1.46
N PHE A 306 21.49 10.87 1.71
CA PHE A 306 21.79 12.18 1.14
C PHE A 306 21.94 12.12 -0.39
N ASN A 307 22.71 11.16 -0.90
CA ASN A 307 22.85 10.95 -2.35
C ASN A 307 21.51 10.61 -3.01
N GLU A 308 20.71 9.76 -2.36
CA GLU A 308 19.37 9.40 -2.82
C GLU A 308 18.47 10.63 -2.96
N SER A 309 18.52 11.57 -2.01
CA SER A 309 17.69 12.78 -2.08
C SER A 309 17.96 13.61 -3.34
N PHE A 310 19.22 13.78 -3.75
CA PHE A 310 19.56 14.47 -5.01
C PHE A 310 19.08 13.71 -6.23
N LYS A 311 19.32 12.40 -6.29
CA LYS A 311 18.86 11.57 -7.42
C LYS A 311 17.33 11.64 -7.58
N ARG A 312 16.58 11.70 -6.48
CA ARG A 312 15.12 11.83 -6.51
C ARG A 312 14.65 13.19 -7.03
N GLU A 313 15.36 14.27 -6.68
CA GLU A 313 15.12 15.62 -7.23
C GLU A 313 15.43 15.65 -8.72
N ASP A 314 16.57 15.11 -9.15
CA ASP A 314 16.96 15.00 -10.55
C ASP A 314 15.93 14.20 -11.36
N TYR A 315 15.54 13.00 -10.90
CA TYR A 315 14.56 12.18 -11.60
C TYR A 315 13.19 12.86 -11.70
N ALA A 316 12.75 13.58 -10.66
CA ALA A 316 11.51 14.36 -10.73
C ALA A 316 11.59 15.46 -11.80
N TYR A 317 12.68 16.23 -11.77
CA TYR A 317 12.91 17.33 -12.70
C TYR A 317 13.01 16.86 -14.16
N TYR A 318 13.86 15.87 -14.43
CA TYR A 318 14.06 15.39 -15.80
C TYR A 318 12.83 14.71 -16.37
N LEU A 319 12.08 13.96 -15.55
CA LEU A 319 10.85 13.34 -16.05
C LEU A 319 9.81 14.39 -16.41
N GLU A 320 9.62 15.41 -15.56
CA GLU A 320 8.71 16.52 -15.84
C GLU A 320 9.11 17.26 -17.13
N ASP A 321 10.39 17.60 -17.30
CA ASP A 321 10.90 18.27 -18.51
C ASP A 321 10.72 17.41 -19.77
N ASP A 322 11.03 16.11 -19.69
CA ASP A 322 10.91 15.19 -20.82
C ASP A 322 9.45 15.00 -21.26
N ILE A 323 8.51 14.92 -20.29
CA ILE A 323 7.07 14.85 -20.58
C ILE A 323 6.61 16.13 -21.29
N LEU A 324 7.00 17.30 -20.78
CA LEU A 324 6.56 18.59 -21.32
C LEU A 324 7.13 18.91 -22.70
N THR A 325 8.31 18.37 -23.02
CA THR A 325 9.03 18.65 -24.28
C THR A 325 9.02 17.50 -25.27
N TYR A 326 8.39 16.37 -24.93
CA TYR A 326 8.38 15.13 -25.70
C TYR A 326 9.80 14.66 -26.05
N ASN A 327 10.70 14.68 -25.07
CA ASN A 327 12.13 14.45 -25.29
C ASN A 327 12.48 12.96 -25.38
N TYR A 328 12.08 12.31 -26.48
CA TYR A 328 12.40 10.90 -26.75
C TYR A 328 13.91 10.61 -26.81
N ASN A 329 14.75 11.62 -27.12
CA ASN A 329 16.20 11.48 -27.12
C ASN A 329 16.76 11.17 -25.72
N ASN A 330 16.05 11.56 -24.65
CA ASN A 330 16.49 11.32 -23.28
C ASN A 330 16.21 9.90 -22.77
N LEU A 331 15.50 9.06 -23.54
CA LEU A 331 15.32 7.64 -23.20
C LEU A 331 16.66 6.91 -23.01
N GLY A 332 17.71 7.32 -23.74
CA GLY A 332 19.07 6.80 -23.56
C GLY A 332 19.66 7.13 -22.18
N TRP A 333 19.40 8.34 -21.66
CA TRP A 333 19.82 8.72 -20.32
C TRP A 333 19.08 7.92 -19.24
N TRP A 334 17.76 7.75 -19.39
CA TRP A 334 16.98 6.91 -18.47
C TRP A 334 17.45 5.46 -18.46
N LYS A 335 17.79 4.91 -19.63
CA LYS A 335 18.39 3.57 -19.71
C LYS A 335 19.71 3.50 -18.96
N TYR A 336 20.60 4.47 -19.17
CA TYR A 336 21.86 4.56 -18.43
C TYR A 336 21.62 4.67 -16.91
N GLN A 337 20.63 5.47 -16.47
CA GLN A 337 20.28 5.55 -15.06
C GLN A 337 19.79 4.21 -14.50
N MET A 338 18.97 3.46 -15.24
CA MET A 338 18.55 2.13 -14.81
C MET A 338 19.71 1.13 -14.74
N GLU A 339 20.68 1.23 -15.64
CA GLU A 339 21.92 0.43 -15.60
C GLU A 339 22.76 0.78 -14.35
N GLU A 340 22.95 2.06 -14.02
CA GLU A 340 23.64 2.48 -12.78
C GLU A 340 22.92 1.94 -11.52
N LEU A 341 21.58 1.95 -11.51
CA LEU A 341 20.82 1.39 -10.38
C LEU A 341 21.00 -0.12 -10.25
N GLN A 342 21.13 -0.83 -11.37
CA GLN A 342 21.38 -2.27 -11.39
C GLN A 342 22.79 -2.60 -10.89
N GLU A 343 23.80 -1.78 -11.19
CA GLU A 343 25.16 -1.93 -10.65
C GLU A 343 25.18 -1.84 -9.11
N TYR A 344 24.32 -1.00 -8.51
CA TYR A 344 24.19 -0.98 -7.05
C TYR A 344 23.69 -2.33 -6.50
N GLU A 345 22.85 -3.06 -7.23
CA GLU A 345 22.36 -4.37 -6.80
C GLU A 345 23.44 -5.45 -6.83
N THR A 346 24.36 -5.38 -7.80
CA THR A 346 25.41 -6.40 -7.98
C THR A 346 26.63 -6.14 -7.09
N ASP A 347 27.11 -4.90 -7.05
CA ASP A 347 28.44 -4.57 -6.51
C ASP A 347 28.38 -3.55 -5.36
N GLY A 348 27.21 -2.95 -5.12
CA GLY A 348 27.03 -1.97 -4.06
C GLY A 348 27.09 -2.57 -2.66
N SER A 349 27.44 -1.72 -1.68
CA SER A 349 27.21 -2.04 -0.26
C SER A 349 25.72 -2.27 0.00
N ILE A 350 25.39 -2.94 1.12
CA ILE A 350 23.99 -3.21 1.48
C ILE A 350 23.10 -1.95 1.48
N PHE A 351 23.64 -0.78 1.83
CA PHE A 351 22.88 0.46 1.81
C PHE A 351 22.70 1.01 0.39
N GLU A 352 23.69 0.85 -0.48
CA GLU A 352 23.60 1.21 -1.90
C GLU A 352 22.61 0.28 -2.63
N GLN A 353 22.66 -1.03 -2.37
CA GLN A 353 21.65 -1.98 -2.87
C GLN A 353 20.23 -1.55 -2.46
N GLN A 354 20.04 -1.18 -1.19
CA GLN A 354 18.74 -0.70 -0.73
C GLN A 354 18.33 0.61 -1.42
N MET A 355 19.27 1.54 -1.62
CA MET A 355 19.02 2.78 -2.36
C MET A 355 18.65 2.52 -3.82
N GLY A 356 19.36 1.62 -4.51
CA GLY A 356 19.05 1.23 -5.89
C GLY A 356 17.60 0.78 -6.03
N LYS A 357 17.15 -0.12 -5.15
CA LYS A 357 15.77 -0.58 -5.09
C LYS A 357 14.76 0.52 -4.79
N ARG A 358 15.07 1.40 -3.82
CA ARG A 358 14.20 2.54 -3.50
C ARG A 358 14.07 3.52 -4.67
N LEU A 359 15.17 3.82 -5.35
CA LEU A 359 15.19 4.71 -6.52
C LEU A 359 14.45 4.09 -7.71
N GLN A 360 14.63 2.79 -7.97
CA GLN A 360 13.85 2.09 -8.99
C GLN A 360 12.35 2.12 -8.67
N GLY A 361 11.98 1.88 -7.41
CA GLY A 361 10.60 1.99 -6.94
C GLY A 361 10.06 3.43 -7.10
N TYR A 362 10.88 4.43 -6.80
CA TYR A 362 10.54 5.84 -6.92
C TYR A 362 10.28 6.26 -8.38
N ILE A 363 11.19 5.90 -9.31
CA ILE A 363 11.01 6.19 -10.75
C ILE A 363 9.72 5.55 -11.25
N ASN A 364 9.48 4.28 -10.91
CA ASN A 364 8.25 3.60 -11.33
C ASN A 364 6.99 4.27 -10.77
N ALA A 365 6.99 4.66 -9.49
CA ALA A 365 5.87 5.38 -8.90
C ALA A 365 5.66 6.76 -9.55
N LEU A 366 6.74 7.49 -9.84
CA LEU A 366 6.69 8.79 -10.48
C LEU A 366 6.11 8.70 -11.90
N ILE A 367 6.46 7.66 -12.66
CA ILE A 367 5.89 7.40 -13.99
C ILE A 367 4.40 7.08 -13.90
N GLU A 368 4.00 6.20 -12.96
CA GLU A 368 2.58 5.86 -12.77
C GLU A 368 1.75 7.07 -12.36
N ASP A 369 2.25 7.90 -11.44
CA ASP A 369 1.56 9.11 -10.98
C ASP A 369 1.32 10.08 -12.15
N ASN A 370 2.30 10.26 -13.04
CA ASN A 370 2.14 11.10 -14.24
C ASN A 370 1.20 10.47 -15.28
N LEU A 371 1.27 9.15 -15.48
CA LEU A 371 0.31 8.45 -16.35
C LEU A 371 -1.12 8.63 -15.86
N ASP A 372 -1.36 8.43 -14.56
CA ASP A 372 -2.68 8.57 -13.95
C ASP A 372 -3.25 9.99 -14.10
N ILE A 373 -2.39 11.01 -14.05
CA ILE A 373 -2.77 12.41 -14.31
C ILE A 373 -3.17 12.60 -15.78
N LEU A 374 -2.30 12.22 -16.71
CA LEU A 374 -2.49 12.46 -18.14
C LEU A 374 -3.71 11.74 -18.72
N VAL A 375 -3.99 10.50 -18.29
CA VAL A 375 -5.14 9.74 -18.79
C VAL A 375 -6.49 10.26 -18.27
N GLN A 376 -6.48 11.08 -17.22
CA GLN A 376 -7.68 11.71 -16.66
C GLN A 376 -7.99 13.08 -17.28
N GLU A 377 -7.11 13.60 -18.13
CA GLU A 377 -7.33 14.86 -18.81
C GLU A 377 -8.49 14.79 -19.81
N LYS A 378 -9.15 15.94 -20.05
CA LYS A 378 -10.26 16.02 -21.02
C LYS A 378 -9.84 15.63 -22.43
N LYS A 379 -8.60 15.96 -22.78
CA LYS A 379 -7.96 15.58 -24.03
C LYS A 379 -6.64 14.95 -23.64
N VAL A 380 -6.56 13.63 -23.77
CA VAL A 380 -5.34 12.87 -23.44
C VAL A 380 -4.22 13.27 -24.40
N ASP A 381 -3.09 13.67 -23.83
CA ASP A 381 -1.84 13.86 -24.56
C ASP A 381 -1.20 12.50 -24.86
N ILE A 382 -1.49 11.95 -26.04
CA ILE A 382 -1.02 10.62 -26.44
C ILE A 382 0.51 10.58 -26.59
N GLU A 383 1.16 11.69 -26.95
CA GLU A 383 2.63 11.74 -27.07
C GLU A 383 3.28 11.57 -25.70
N ALA A 384 2.86 12.38 -24.72
CA ALA A 384 3.34 12.26 -23.33
C ALA A 384 3.04 10.89 -22.74
N VAL A 385 1.83 10.36 -22.95
CA VAL A 385 1.45 9.02 -22.50
C VAL A 385 2.33 7.95 -23.15
N ASN A 386 2.60 8.05 -24.46
CA ASN A 386 3.44 7.09 -25.16
C ASN A 386 4.88 7.12 -24.67
N PHE A 387 5.47 8.31 -24.47
CA PHE A 387 6.78 8.48 -23.85
C PHE A 387 6.88 7.75 -22.51
N LEU A 388 5.87 7.91 -21.63
CA LEU A 388 5.86 7.23 -20.34
C LEU A 388 5.76 5.71 -20.46
N TRP A 389 4.97 5.18 -21.40
CA TRP A 389 4.94 3.74 -21.67
C TRP A 389 6.27 3.23 -22.24
N MET A 390 6.94 4.00 -23.10
CA MET A 390 8.29 3.69 -23.58
C MET A 390 9.28 3.65 -22.42
N LEU A 391 9.21 4.62 -21.50
CA LEU A 391 10.04 4.63 -20.31
C LEU A 391 9.77 3.41 -19.40
N LYS A 392 8.51 2.96 -19.28
CA LYS A 392 8.19 1.72 -18.55
C LYS A 392 8.78 0.46 -19.19
N THR A 393 9.05 0.44 -20.50
CA THR A 393 9.80 -0.68 -21.11
C THR A 393 11.27 -0.69 -20.68
N ILE A 394 11.82 0.46 -20.28
CA ILE A 394 13.18 0.60 -19.75
C ILE A 394 13.21 0.21 -18.27
N THR A 395 12.26 0.69 -17.48
CA THR A 395 12.26 0.45 -16.02
C THR A 395 11.70 -0.93 -15.63
N GLN A 396 10.90 -1.54 -16.51
CA GLN A 396 10.24 -2.83 -16.31
C GLN A 396 10.21 -3.65 -17.63
N PRO A 397 11.38 -4.05 -18.18
CA PRO A 397 11.49 -4.70 -19.49
C PRO A 397 10.80 -6.07 -19.59
N GLU A 398 10.57 -6.75 -18.46
CA GLU A 398 9.87 -8.03 -18.43
C GLU A 398 8.34 -7.88 -18.51
N ASN A 399 7.82 -6.67 -18.32
CA ASN A 399 6.37 -6.44 -18.32
C ASN A 399 5.86 -6.19 -19.74
N SER A 400 5.46 -7.28 -20.39
CA SER A 400 4.86 -7.28 -21.73
C SER A 400 3.68 -6.32 -21.92
N VAL A 401 2.95 -5.94 -20.87
CA VAL A 401 1.87 -4.92 -20.97
C VAL A 401 2.42 -3.56 -21.40
N ASN A 402 3.62 -3.19 -20.96
CA ASN A 402 4.23 -1.90 -21.29
C ASN A 402 4.47 -1.78 -22.80
N TYR A 403 5.06 -2.81 -23.41
CA TYR A 403 5.27 -2.88 -24.86
C TYR A 403 3.96 -2.85 -25.64
N LEU A 404 2.95 -3.61 -25.21
CA LEU A 404 1.64 -3.61 -25.87
C LEU A 404 0.98 -2.24 -25.86
N LYS A 405 1.19 -1.45 -24.79
CA LYS A 405 0.73 -0.07 -24.69
C LYS A 405 1.48 0.86 -25.63
N VAL A 406 2.80 0.74 -25.74
CA VAL A 406 3.59 1.50 -26.72
C VAL A 406 3.14 1.19 -28.15
N ILE A 407 3.02 -0.10 -28.52
CA ILE A 407 2.59 -0.52 -29.86
C ILE A 407 1.20 0.07 -30.19
N SER A 408 0.28 0.06 -29.23
CA SER A 408 -1.07 0.60 -29.40
C SER A 408 -1.08 2.12 -29.58
N ASN A 409 -0.34 2.85 -28.74
CA ASN A 409 -0.28 4.31 -28.77
C ASN A 409 0.46 4.82 -30.00
N SER A 410 1.61 4.22 -30.36
CA SER A 410 2.33 4.55 -31.59
C SER A 410 1.49 4.30 -32.84
N ALA A 411 0.74 3.19 -32.90
CA ALA A 411 -0.18 2.94 -34.01
C ALA A 411 -1.34 3.95 -34.07
N LEU A 412 -1.81 4.46 -32.92
CA LEU A 412 -2.86 5.48 -32.85
C LEU A 412 -2.42 6.83 -33.43
N ILE A 413 -1.13 7.17 -33.33
CA ILE A 413 -0.53 8.38 -33.92
C ILE A 413 0.13 8.13 -35.28
N GLU A 414 -0.12 6.97 -35.89
CA GLU A 414 0.42 6.55 -37.20
C GLU A 414 1.96 6.41 -37.25
N ASP A 415 2.62 6.33 -36.09
CA ASP A 415 4.05 5.99 -35.97
C ASP A 415 4.24 4.46 -36.01
N PHE A 416 4.07 3.90 -37.21
CA PHE A 416 4.19 2.45 -37.42
C PHE A 416 5.62 1.95 -37.27
N GLU A 417 6.63 2.79 -37.48
CA GLU A 417 8.04 2.40 -37.32
C GLU A 417 8.33 2.09 -35.84
N THR A 418 7.94 2.99 -34.93
CA THR A 418 8.08 2.75 -33.49
C THR A 418 7.24 1.56 -33.05
N ALA A 419 6.01 1.42 -33.55
CA ALA A 419 5.15 0.29 -33.21
C ALA A 419 5.77 -1.06 -33.62
N LEU A 420 6.39 -1.14 -34.81
CA LEU A 420 7.09 -2.34 -35.28
C LEU A 420 8.35 -2.63 -34.46
N PHE A 421 9.11 -1.60 -34.10
CA PHE A 421 10.29 -1.74 -33.24
C PHE A 421 9.92 -2.36 -31.89
N TYR A 422 8.91 -1.81 -31.21
CA TYR A 422 8.47 -2.34 -29.91
C TYR A 422 7.77 -3.70 -29.99
N LEU A 423 7.14 -4.03 -31.12
CA LEU A 423 6.67 -5.38 -31.40
C LEU A 423 7.84 -6.37 -31.46
N GLU A 424 8.91 -6.03 -32.17
CA GLU A 424 10.09 -6.88 -32.26
C GLU A 424 10.78 -7.03 -30.89
N GLU A 425 10.93 -5.95 -30.11
CA GLU A 425 11.48 -6.04 -28.75
C GLU A 425 10.62 -6.91 -27.81
N LEU A 426 9.29 -6.79 -27.89
CA LEU A 426 8.36 -7.66 -27.15
C LEU A 426 8.55 -9.14 -27.49
N LEU A 427 8.73 -9.47 -28.78
CA LEU A 427 8.95 -10.83 -29.24
C LEU A 427 10.33 -11.37 -28.86
N LYS A 428 11.37 -10.51 -28.86
CA LYS A 428 12.72 -10.86 -28.35
C LYS A 428 12.68 -11.22 -26.87
N ASN A 429 11.80 -10.60 -26.09
CA ASN A 429 11.55 -10.95 -24.69
C ASN A 429 10.72 -12.23 -24.50
N GLY A 430 10.46 -13.00 -25.57
CA GLY A 430 9.82 -14.31 -25.50
C GLY A 430 8.30 -14.29 -25.45
N TYR A 431 7.67 -13.13 -25.68
CA TYR A 431 6.21 -13.03 -25.73
C TYR A 431 5.63 -13.81 -26.93
N SER A 432 4.64 -14.67 -26.69
CA SER A 432 4.16 -15.63 -27.70
C SER A 432 2.63 -15.72 -27.84
N ASP A 433 1.87 -14.87 -27.14
CA ASP A 433 0.41 -14.83 -27.28
C ASP A 433 0.00 -14.15 -28.60
N THR A 434 -0.05 -14.94 -29.67
CA THR A 434 -0.47 -14.51 -31.01
C THR A 434 -1.84 -13.85 -30.99
N LYS A 435 -2.79 -14.38 -30.21
CA LYS A 435 -4.15 -13.81 -30.14
C LYS A 435 -4.10 -12.40 -29.60
N LYS A 436 -3.28 -12.12 -28.59
CA LYS A 436 -3.14 -10.75 -28.07
C LYS A 436 -2.43 -9.83 -29.05
N ILE A 437 -1.35 -10.29 -29.70
CA ILE A 437 -0.63 -9.53 -30.74
C ILE A 437 -1.57 -9.10 -31.88
N TYR A 438 -2.39 -10.01 -32.37
CA TYR A 438 -3.37 -9.71 -33.42
C TYR A 438 -4.59 -8.96 -32.92
N ASN A 439 -4.72 -8.62 -31.63
CA ASN A 439 -5.86 -7.86 -31.10
C ASN A 439 -5.41 -6.64 -30.27
N ILE A 440 -4.19 -6.13 -30.51
CA ILE A 440 -3.74 -4.88 -29.90
C ILE A 440 -4.64 -3.74 -30.41
N GLU A 441 -5.12 -2.91 -29.49
CA GLU A 441 -5.98 -1.77 -29.81
C GLU A 441 -5.28 -0.78 -30.76
N HIS A 442 -6.03 -0.14 -31.64
CA HIS A 442 -5.53 0.82 -32.66
C HIS A 442 -4.62 0.25 -33.77
N THR A 443 -4.22 -1.03 -33.72
CA THR A 443 -3.28 -1.62 -34.68
C THR A 443 -3.92 -2.18 -35.97
N ALA A 444 -5.16 -1.80 -36.32
CA ALA A 444 -5.84 -2.37 -37.49
C ALA A 444 -5.10 -2.13 -38.81
N LEU A 445 -4.61 -0.90 -39.01
CA LEU A 445 -3.83 -0.54 -40.19
C LEU A 445 -2.40 -1.08 -40.14
N LEU A 446 -1.80 -1.16 -38.96
CA LEU A 446 -0.47 -1.76 -38.78
C LEU A 446 -0.47 -3.25 -39.13
N ARG A 447 -1.48 -4.01 -38.69
CA ARG A 447 -1.55 -5.48 -38.88
C ARG A 447 -1.65 -5.93 -40.33
N ILE A 448 -2.10 -5.06 -41.24
CA ILE A 448 -2.20 -5.38 -42.67
C ILE A 448 -0.91 -5.08 -43.43
N THR A 449 0.09 -4.46 -42.79
CA THR A 449 1.35 -4.16 -43.48
C THR A 449 2.22 -5.42 -43.63
N PRO A 450 2.97 -5.56 -44.73
CA PRO A 450 3.92 -6.68 -44.89
C PRO A 450 4.98 -6.74 -43.79
N GLU A 451 5.40 -5.58 -43.27
CA GLU A 451 6.41 -5.46 -42.23
C GLU A 451 5.94 -6.09 -40.92
N PHE A 452 4.67 -5.89 -40.54
CA PHE A 452 4.09 -6.50 -39.35
C PHE A 452 4.13 -8.02 -39.43
N ASN A 453 3.66 -8.59 -40.54
CA ASN A 453 3.66 -10.05 -40.73
C ASN A 453 5.08 -10.59 -40.72
N LYS A 454 6.03 -9.92 -41.39
CA LYS A 454 7.45 -10.31 -41.39
C LYS A 454 8.05 -10.34 -39.99
N VAL A 455 7.75 -9.35 -39.14
CA VAL A 455 8.21 -9.33 -37.74
C VAL A 455 7.59 -10.50 -36.97
N VAL A 456 6.28 -10.75 -37.11
CA VAL A 456 5.61 -11.85 -36.40
C VAL A 456 6.12 -13.22 -36.87
N GLU A 457 6.28 -13.47 -38.16
CA GLU A 457 6.78 -14.73 -38.73
C GLU A 457 8.17 -15.07 -38.22
N LYS A 458 9.05 -14.05 -38.15
CA LYS A 458 10.44 -14.20 -37.70
C LYS A 458 10.54 -14.85 -36.32
N TYR A 459 9.57 -14.61 -35.43
CA TYR A 459 9.60 -15.10 -34.05
C TYR A 459 8.55 -16.18 -33.73
N LEU A 460 7.39 -16.19 -34.39
CA LEU A 460 6.25 -17.05 -34.02
C LEU A 460 5.85 -18.11 -35.06
N LYS A 461 6.54 -18.20 -36.22
CA LYS A 461 6.36 -19.19 -37.30
C LYS A 461 4.98 -19.26 -37.99
N ASP A 462 3.91 -18.70 -37.40
CA ASP A 462 2.55 -18.62 -37.97
C ASP A 462 2.10 -17.14 -38.09
N ALA A 463 2.30 -16.49 -39.25
CA ALA A 463 1.56 -15.25 -39.55
C ALA A 463 0.20 -15.54 -40.19
N ARG A 464 -0.77 -14.66 -39.89
CA ARG A 464 -2.16 -14.80 -40.36
C ARG A 464 -2.38 -14.28 -41.78
N TYR A 465 -1.47 -13.50 -42.33
CA TYR A 465 -1.61 -12.92 -43.66
C TYR A 465 -0.37 -13.23 -44.48
N GLU A 466 -0.53 -14.04 -45.53
CA GLU A 466 0.52 -14.23 -46.54
C GLU A 466 0.79 -12.89 -47.24
N PRO A 467 2.06 -12.57 -47.54
CA PRO A 467 2.39 -11.36 -48.28
C PRO A 467 1.72 -11.40 -49.66
N ILE A 468 0.98 -10.35 -50.01
CA ILE A 468 0.43 -10.17 -51.35
C ILE A 468 1.62 -9.92 -52.28
N GLU A 469 2.02 -10.94 -53.04
CA GLU A 469 3.00 -10.79 -54.13
C GLU A 469 2.44 -9.80 -55.17
N LYS A 470 3.25 -8.82 -55.55
CA LYS A 470 2.91 -7.80 -56.54
C LYS A 470 2.97 -8.32 -57.97
#